data_AF-A0A0A3W2N3-F1
#
_entry.id   AF-A0A0A3W2N3-F1
#
_cell.length_a   1.000
_cell.length_b   1.000
_cell.length_c   1.000
_cell.angle_alpha   90.00
_cell.angle_beta   90.00
_cell.angle_gamma   90.00
#
_symmetry.space_group_name_H-M   'P 1'
#
loop_
_entity.id
_entity.type
_entity.pdbx_description
1 polymer ?
#
loop_
_entity_poly.entity_id
_entity_poly.type
_entity_poly.pdbx_seq_one_letter_code
_entity_poly.pdbx_strand_id
1 'polypeptide(L)'
;MNSKDTSPFFSRPPASANDNPLSLEGRFGRLSFIGWYAFLNIIFFFASIALSLVSGMFSLTTLSLDNQQVVNAVTGLGGLGYLLLVVFYIYFYIVVVARRLHDLDKSGWLMLLILIPVVNIFFIFYLLLAAGTPGHNRFGLPRPAAVWEKILAWLMILLTVLSLFAASSVVSFMMGSGELESPQEVIQKGTEYF
;
A
#
# COMPACT_ATOMS: atom_id res chain seq x y z
N MET A 1 15.93 48.23 -5.41
CA MET A 1 16.45 46.85 -5.55
C MET A 1 17.22 46.51 -4.27
N ASN A 2 16.73 45.57 -3.47
CA ASN A 2 17.58 44.89 -2.49
C ASN A 2 17.11 43.44 -2.29
N SER A 3 18.10 42.56 -2.32
CA SER A 3 18.09 41.14 -2.66
C SER A 3 17.56 40.20 -1.57
N LYS A 4 16.30 39.79 -1.67
CA LYS A 4 15.79 38.59 -0.99
C LYS A 4 15.10 37.65 -1.96
N ASP A 5 15.74 37.39 -3.09
CA ASP A 5 15.52 36.16 -3.85
C ASP A 5 16.23 35.02 -3.13
N THR A 6 15.73 34.66 -1.94
CA THR A 6 16.03 33.33 -1.39
C THR A 6 15.28 32.36 -2.27
N SER A 7 15.99 31.58 -3.08
CA SER A 7 15.40 30.61 -3.99
C SER A 7 14.28 29.83 -3.26
N PRO A 8 13.11 29.64 -3.88
CA PRO A 8 11.96 28.97 -3.25
C PRO A 8 12.27 27.54 -2.81
N PHE A 9 13.40 26.98 -3.25
CA PHE A 9 13.92 25.68 -2.85
C PHE A 9 14.42 25.63 -1.39
N PHE A 10 14.94 26.73 -0.83
CA PHE A 10 15.50 26.78 0.53
C PHE A 10 14.60 27.50 1.54
N SER A 11 13.53 28.17 1.10
CA SER A 11 12.52 28.69 2.01
C SER A 11 11.78 27.52 2.67
N ARG A 12 11.90 27.40 4.01
CA ARG A 12 11.06 26.46 4.79
C ARG A 12 9.60 26.74 4.44
N PRO A 13 8.82 25.74 3.98
CA PRO A 13 7.39 25.90 3.88
C PRO A 13 6.85 26.36 5.24
N PRO A 14 5.86 27.28 5.29
CA PRO A 14 5.25 27.64 6.56
C PRO A 14 4.79 26.37 7.26
N ALA A 15 5.32 26.14 8.47
CA ALA A 15 4.99 24.95 9.24
C ALA A 15 3.48 24.96 9.50
N SER A 16 2.77 23.95 8.99
CA SER A 16 1.40 23.71 9.40
C SER A 16 1.41 23.48 10.92
N ALA A 17 0.67 24.31 11.65
CA ALA A 17 0.49 24.17 13.09
C ALA A 17 0.13 22.71 13.43
N ASN A 18 0.96 22.07 14.25
CA ASN A 18 0.74 20.76 14.89
C ASN A 18 -0.13 19.76 14.11
N ASP A 19 0.27 19.41 12.87
CA ASP A 19 -0.40 18.34 12.13
C ASP A 19 0.02 16.97 12.70
N ASN A 20 -0.94 16.23 13.24
CA ASN A 20 -0.75 14.88 13.70
C ASN A 20 -1.18 13.91 12.60
N PRO A 21 -0.28 13.22 11.88
CA PRO A 21 -0.60 12.42 10.68
C PRO A 21 -1.64 11.31 10.88
N LEU A 22 -1.88 10.90 12.13
CA LEU A 22 -2.78 9.80 12.49
C LEU A 22 -4.20 10.27 12.82
N SER A 23 -4.45 11.58 12.95
CA SER A 23 -5.81 12.10 13.17
C SER A 23 -6.60 12.14 11.85
N LEU A 24 -7.93 12.34 11.90
CA LEU A 24 -8.72 12.54 10.68
C LEU A 24 -8.61 13.96 10.10
N GLU A 25 -8.03 14.88 10.87
CA GLU A 25 -7.92 16.29 10.52
C GLU A 25 -6.71 16.55 9.64
N GLY A 26 -6.85 17.45 8.65
CA GLY A 26 -5.76 17.81 7.76
C GLY A 26 -5.79 17.08 6.42
N ARG A 27 -4.67 17.19 5.69
CA ARG A 27 -4.58 16.91 4.26
C ARG A 27 -3.31 16.13 3.92
N PHE A 28 -3.45 15.14 3.03
CA PHE A 28 -2.31 14.47 2.42
C PHE A 28 -2.24 14.75 0.93
N GLY A 29 -1.12 15.33 0.51
CA GLY A 29 -0.76 15.37 -0.90
C GLY A 29 -0.46 13.97 -1.45
N ARG A 30 -0.28 13.87 -2.78
CA ARG A 30 -0.04 12.60 -3.49
C ARG A 30 1.09 11.76 -2.89
N LEU A 31 2.25 12.37 -2.67
CA LEU A 31 3.43 11.66 -2.15
C LEU A 31 3.24 11.23 -0.69
N SER A 32 2.65 12.08 0.16
CA SER A 32 2.33 11.69 1.55
C SER A 32 1.32 10.54 1.57
N PHE A 33 0.30 10.57 0.72
CA PHE A 33 -0.69 9.49 0.60
C PHE A 33 -0.02 8.15 0.25
N ILE A 34 0.81 8.12 -0.79
CA ILE A 34 1.51 6.89 -1.20
C ILE A 34 2.50 6.44 -0.11
N GLY A 35 3.24 7.36 0.50
CA GLY A 35 4.21 7.04 1.56
C GLY A 35 3.55 6.46 2.82
N TRP A 36 2.43 7.04 3.29
CA TRP A 36 1.68 6.51 4.42
C TRP A 36 0.97 5.20 4.11
N TYR A 37 0.44 5.06 2.88
CA TYR A 37 -0.11 3.79 2.41
C TYR A 37 0.98 2.69 2.41
N ALA A 38 2.18 2.99 1.90
CA ALA A 38 3.31 2.08 1.93
C ALA A 38 3.69 1.66 3.36
N PHE A 39 3.84 2.65 4.26
CA PHE A 39 4.17 2.42 5.66
C PHE A 39 3.15 1.50 6.36
N LEU A 40 1.86 1.75 6.14
CA LEU A 40 0.75 0.96 6.68
C LEU A 40 0.77 -0.49 6.17
N ASN A 41 1.02 -0.70 4.87
CA ASN A 41 1.17 -2.04 4.30
C ASN A 41 2.40 -2.78 4.86
N ILE A 42 3.53 -2.09 5.02
CA ILE A 42 4.76 -2.66 5.58
C ILE A 42 4.53 -3.12 7.03
N ILE A 43 3.95 -2.27 7.88
CA ILE A 43 3.65 -2.64 9.27
C ILE A 43 2.70 -3.84 9.32
N PHE A 44 1.63 -3.82 8.53
CA PHE A 44 0.66 -4.91 8.52
C PHE A 44 1.28 -6.23 8.03
N PHE A 45 2.12 -6.18 6.99
CA PHE A 45 2.85 -7.34 6.49
C PHE A 45 3.75 -7.95 7.56
N PHE A 46 4.60 -7.14 8.22
CA PHE A 46 5.46 -7.66 9.28
C PHE A 46 4.68 -8.13 10.52
N ALA A 47 3.62 -7.43 10.91
CA ALA A 47 2.78 -7.82 12.04
C ALA A 47 2.05 -9.14 11.79
N SER A 48 1.51 -9.34 10.58
CA SER A 48 0.84 -10.59 10.19
C SER A 48 1.81 -11.77 10.12
N ILE A 49 3.01 -11.57 9.58
CA ILE A 49 4.08 -12.59 9.60
C ILE A 49 4.45 -12.94 11.03
N ALA A 50 4.72 -11.94 11.88
CA ALA A 50 5.09 -12.20 13.27
C ALA A 50 4.01 -12.98 14.01
N LEU A 51 2.74 -12.59 13.84
CA LEU A 51 1.61 -13.30 14.45
C LEU A 51 1.49 -14.74 13.93
N SER A 52 1.63 -14.94 12.61
CA SER A 52 1.58 -16.26 11.98
C SER A 52 2.71 -17.17 12.48
N LEU A 53 3.94 -16.64 12.57
CA LEU A 53 5.08 -17.39 13.07
C LEU A 53 4.90 -17.77 14.55
N VAL A 54 4.50 -16.83 15.41
CA VAL A 54 4.27 -17.11 16.84
C VAL A 54 3.18 -18.17 17.02
N SER A 55 2.05 -18.00 16.33
CA SER A 55 0.94 -18.96 16.41
C SER A 55 1.35 -20.33 15.86
N GLY A 56 2.07 -20.37 14.74
CA GLY A 56 2.56 -21.59 14.11
C GLY A 56 3.57 -22.34 14.96
N MET A 57 4.55 -21.64 15.54
CA MET A 57 5.56 -22.24 16.44
C MET A 57 4.90 -22.86 17.67
N PHE A 58 3.94 -22.16 18.28
CA PHE A 58 3.22 -22.67 19.44
C PHE A 58 2.38 -23.90 19.06
N SER A 59 1.64 -23.84 17.94
CA SER A 59 0.85 -24.97 17.44
C SER A 59 1.70 -26.21 17.17
N LEU A 60 2.84 -26.07 16.49
CA LEU A 60 3.75 -27.19 16.21
C LEU A 60 4.30 -27.83 17.49
N THR A 61 4.66 -27.00 18.48
CA THR A 61 5.13 -27.50 19.77
C THR A 61 4.02 -28.26 20.50
N THR A 62 2.79 -27.76 20.49
CA THR A 62 1.66 -28.41 21.18
C THR A 62 1.12 -29.65 20.48
N LEU A 63 1.25 -29.75 19.16
CA LEU A 63 0.95 -30.98 18.40
C LEU A 63 1.89 -32.12 18.80
N SER A 64 3.16 -31.82 19.10
CA SER A 64 4.11 -32.83 19.60
C SER A 64 3.73 -33.42 20.96
N LEU A 65 2.86 -32.73 21.71
CA LEU A 65 2.33 -33.16 23.01
C LEU A 65 0.95 -33.82 22.90
N ASP A 66 0.48 -34.11 21.68
CA ASP A 66 -0.84 -34.70 21.35
C ASP A 66 -2.04 -33.99 22.01
N ASN A 67 -1.90 -32.68 22.27
CA ASN A 67 -2.93 -31.88 22.92
C ASN A 67 -3.70 -31.03 21.90
N GLN A 68 -4.63 -31.68 21.21
CA GLN A 68 -5.45 -31.05 20.16
C GLN A 68 -6.32 -29.89 20.68
N GLN A 69 -6.76 -29.94 21.94
CA GLN A 69 -7.56 -28.86 22.53
C GLN A 69 -6.77 -27.55 22.61
N VAL A 70 -5.49 -27.62 23.00
CA VAL A 70 -4.61 -26.45 23.07
C VAL A 70 -4.32 -25.91 21.68
N VAL A 71 -4.08 -26.77 20.68
CA VAL A 71 -3.84 -26.35 19.29
C VAL A 71 -5.03 -25.54 18.75
N ASN A 72 -6.25 -26.02 18.99
CA ASN A 72 -7.48 -25.32 18.59
C ASN A 72 -7.61 -23.97 19.30
N ALA A 73 -7.31 -23.90 20.59
CA ALA A 73 -7.34 -22.65 21.36
C ALA A 73 -6.32 -21.63 20.83
N VAL A 74 -5.09 -22.06 20.55
CA VAL A 74 -4.00 -21.22 20.02
C VAL A 74 -4.34 -20.69 18.64
N THR A 75 -4.84 -21.56 17.77
CA THR A 75 -5.29 -21.18 16.43
C THR A 75 -6.45 -20.18 16.51
N GLY A 76 -7.40 -20.40 17.41
CA GLY A 76 -8.51 -19.47 17.66
C GLY A 76 -8.03 -18.09 18.16
N LEU A 77 -7.10 -18.07 19.12
CA LEU A 77 -6.50 -16.83 19.62
C LEU A 77 -5.68 -16.10 18.54
N GLY A 78 -4.93 -16.83 17.73
CA GLY A 78 -4.22 -16.28 16.58
C GLY A 78 -5.17 -15.65 15.55
N GLY A 79 -6.31 -16.31 15.30
CA GLY A 79 -7.38 -15.77 14.44
C GLY A 79 -7.99 -14.49 14.99
N LEU A 80 -8.27 -14.42 16.29
CA LEU A 80 -8.75 -13.19 16.95
C LEU A 80 -7.70 -12.07 16.88
N GLY A 81 -6.43 -12.40 17.10
CA GLY A 81 -5.32 -11.44 16.95
C GLY A 81 -5.24 -10.88 15.52
N TYR A 82 -5.43 -11.74 14.51
CA TYR A 82 -5.43 -11.31 13.11
C TYR A 82 -6.61 -10.40 12.79
N LEU A 83 -7.81 -10.72 13.31
CA LEU A 83 -8.99 -9.87 13.16
C LEU A 83 -8.73 -8.47 13.73
N LEU A 84 -8.14 -8.37 14.93
CA LEU A 84 -7.77 -7.08 15.52
C LEU A 84 -6.78 -6.32 14.63
N LEU A 85 -5.75 -6.98 14.09
CA LEU A 85 -4.82 -6.36 13.14
C LEU A 85 -5.54 -5.80 11.91
N VAL A 86 -6.50 -6.54 11.35
CA VAL A 86 -7.31 -6.10 10.21
C VAL A 86 -8.16 -4.87 10.56
N VAL A 87 -8.77 -4.84 11.75
CA VAL A 87 -9.55 -3.68 12.21
C VAL A 87 -8.67 -2.44 12.33
N PHE A 88 -7.48 -2.56 12.92
CA PHE A 88 -6.53 -1.45 12.99
C PHE A 88 -6.08 -0.99 11.60
N TYR A 89 -5.77 -1.94 10.70
CA TYR A 89 -5.42 -1.63 9.32
C TYR A 89 -6.51 -0.83 8.61
N ILE A 90 -7.76 -1.28 8.70
CA ILE A 90 -8.91 -0.62 8.08
C ILE A 90 -9.08 0.80 8.64
N TYR A 91 -8.98 0.98 9.96
CA TYR A 91 -9.08 2.29 10.58
C TYR A 91 -8.05 3.29 10.02
N PHE A 92 -6.77 2.92 10.01
CA PHE A 92 -5.73 3.81 9.51
C PHE A 92 -5.79 3.99 7.99
N TYR A 93 -6.24 2.97 7.25
CA TYR A 93 -6.49 3.08 5.82
C TYR A 93 -7.57 4.14 5.53
N ILE A 94 -8.67 4.13 6.30
CA ILE A 94 -9.72 5.14 6.23
C ILE A 94 -9.14 6.54 6.50
N VAL A 95 -8.30 6.70 7.53
CA VAL A 95 -7.65 7.98 7.85
C VAL A 95 -6.84 8.50 6.67
N VAL A 96 -6.00 7.66 6.07
CA VAL A 96 -5.12 8.03 4.95
C VAL A 96 -5.93 8.42 3.71
N VAL A 97 -6.99 7.67 3.38
CA VAL A 97 -7.87 7.97 2.23
C VAL A 97 -8.70 9.23 2.48
N ALA A 98 -9.26 9.41 3.68
CA ALA A 98 -10.04 10.59 4.03
C ALA A 98 -9.18 11.86 3.92
N ARG A 99 -7.96 11.85 4.44
CA ARG A 99 -7.00 12.97 4.27
C ARG A 99 -6.64 13.26 2.83
N ARG A 100 -6.61 12.23 1.97
CA ARG A 100 -6.37 12.42 0.54
C ARG A 100 -7.58 13.05 -0.15
N LEU A 101 -8.79 12.67 0.23
CA LEU A 101 -10.03 13.31 -0.22
C LEU A 101 -10.13 14.76 0.24
N HIS A 102 -9.72 15.04 1.48
CA HIS A 102 -9.63 16.39 2.02
C HIS A 102 -8.66 17.27 1.22
N ASP A 103 -7.56 16.70 0.72
CA ASP A 103 -6.63 17.43 -0.15
C ASP A 103 -7.25 17.79 -1.52
N LEU A 104 -8.24 17.03 -1.97
CA LEU A 104 -9.03 17.30 -3.17
C LEU A 104 -10.27 18.18 -2.91
N ASP A 105 -10.40 18.73 -1.69
CA ASP A 105 -11.58 19.47 -1.20
C ASP A 105 -12.89 18.68 -1.35
N LYS A 106 -12.82 17.36 -1.17
CA LYS A 106 -13.98 16.45 -1.18
C LYS A 106 -14.29 15.92 0.22
N SER A 107 -15.52 15.44 0.42
CA SER A 107 -15.92 14.79 1.66
C SER A 107 -15.27 13.40 1.79
N GLY A 108 -14.89 13.01 3.01
CA GLY A 108 -14.36 11.68 3.30
C GLY A 108 -15.31 10.54 2.93
N TRP A 109 -16.62 10.80 2.91
CA TRP A 109 -17.67 9.84 2.50
C TRP A 109 -17.48 9.27 1.09
N LEU A 110 -16.80 9.97 0.18
CA LEU A 110 -16.49 9.42 -1.15
C LEU A 110 -15.63 8.15 -1.09
N MET A 111 -14.96 7.86 0.02
CA MET A 111 -14.21 6.61 0.19
C MET A 111 -15.08 5.36 0.08
N LEU A 112 -16.40 5.46 0.30
CA LEU A 112 -17.34 4.33 0.14
C LEU A 112 -17.36 3.78 -1.29
N LEU A 113 -16.92 4.55 -2.29
CA LEU A 113 -16.77 4.10 -3.67
C LEU A 113 -15.77 2.93 -3.81
N ILE A 114 -14.86 2.76 -2.84
CA ILE A 114 -13.92 1.63 -2.80
C ILE A 114 -14.66 0.27 -2.69
N LEU A 115 -15.88 0.26 -2.14
CA LEU A 115 -16.68 -0.96 -1.99
C LEU A 115 -17.25 -1.49 -3.32
N ILE A 116 -17.27 -0.66 -4.37
CA ILE A 116 -17.79 -1.04 -5.69
C ILE A 116 -16.59 -1.42 -6.57
N PRO A 117 -16.36 -2.70 -6.92
CA PRO A 117 -15.09 -3.16 -7.50
C PRO A 117 -14.65 -2.40 -8.76
N VAL A 118 -15.56 -2.20 -9.71
CA VAL A 118 -15.26 -1.52 -10.98
C VAL A 118 -14.97 -0.03 -10.75
N VAL A 119 -15.79 0.64 -9.93
CA VAL A 119 -15.62 2.07 -9.62
C VAL A 119 -14.36 2.30 -8.80
N ASN A 120 -14.01 1.37 -7.91
CA ASN A 120 -12.83 1.42 -7.06
C ASN A 120 -11.54 1.58 -7.89
N ILE A 121 -11.41 0.86 -9.01
CA ILE A 121 -10.23 0.97 -9.88
C ILE A 121 -10.05 2.41 -10.36
N PHE A 122 -11.09 2.99 -10.97
CA PHE A 122 -11.04 4.38 -11.46
C PHE A 122 -10.84 5.38 -10.32
N PHE A 123 -11.45 5.12 -9.16
CA PHE A 123 -11.34 5.96 -7.98
C PHE A 123 -9.92 5.97 -7.40
N ILE A 124 -9.24 4.83 -7.34
CA ILE A 124 -7.83 4.74 -6.92
C ILE A 124 -6.94 5.56 -7.87
N PHE A 125 -7.13 5.43 -9.19
CA PHE A 125 -6.39 6.25 -10.15
C PHE A 125 -6.66 7.75 -9.97
N TYR A 126 -7.90 8.13 -9.72
CA TYR A 126 -8.25 9.51 -9.39
C TYR A 126 -7.51 10.00 -8.13
N LEU A 127 -7.49 9.23 -7.04
CA LEU A 127 -6.77 9.60 -5.83
C LEU A 127 -5.25 9.71 -6.04
N LEU A 128 -4.66 8.83 -6.84
CA LEU A 128 -3.22 8.81 -7.12
C LEU A 128 -2.78 9.97 -8.03
N LEU A 129 -3.55 10.28 -9.06
CA LEU A 129 -3.13 11.17 -10.14
C LEU A 129 -3.61 12.62 -9.95
N ALA A 130 -4.83 12.82 -9.42
CA ALA A 130 -5.43 14.15 -9.33
C ALA A 130 -4.57 15.13 -8.52
N ALA A 131 -4.46 16.37 -8.99
CA ALA A 131 -3.78 17.41 -8.23
C ALA A 131 -4.64 17.83 -7.02
N GLY A 132 -4.00 18.04 -5.87
CA GLY A 132 -4.64 18.64 -4.69
C GLY A 132 -5.00 20.11 -4.93
N THR A 133 -5.83 20.68 -4.05
CA THR A 133 -6.19 22.10 -4.17
C THR A 133 -5.01 23.02 -3.80
N PRO A 134 -4.70 24.04 -4.63
CA PRO A 134 -3.65 24.99 -4.33
C PRO A 134 -4.10 25.91 -3.18
N GLY A 135 -3.22 26.13 -2.20
CA GLY A 135 -3.51 27.05 -1.09
C GLY A 135 -4.51 26.48 -0.07
N HIS A 136 -5.12 27.39 0.70
CA HIS A 136 -5.99 27.04 1.83
C HIS A 136 -7.32 26.45 1.34
N ASN A 137 -7.74 25.34 1.94
CA ASN A 137 -9.07 24.76 1.73
C ASN A 137 -9.79 24.55 3.08
N ARG A 138 -11.01 24.00 3.07
CA ARG A 138 -11.82 23.80 4.29
C ARG A 138 -11.18 22.88 5.34
N PHE A 139 -10.16 22.11 4.95
CA PHE A 139 -9.42 21.17 5.78
C PHE A 139 -8.01 21.68 6.14
N GLY A 140 -7.68 22.94 5.80
CA GLY A 140 -6.44 23.61 6.17
C GLY A 140 -5.47 23.86 5.02
N LEU A 141 -4.24 24.23 5.40
CA LEU A 141 -3.15 24.49 4.45
C LEU A 141 -2.56 23.19 3.91
N PRO A 142 -2.01 23.19 2.68
CA PRO A 142 -1.37 22.03 2.10
C PRO A 142 -0.12 21.66 2.90
N ARG A 143 -0.04 20.40 3.29
CA ARG A 143 1.06 19.85 4.07
C ARG A 143 2.22 19.45 3.14
N PRO A 144 3.45 19.93 3.37
CA PRO A 144 4.61 19.44 2.64
C PRO A 144 4.91 17.98 3.04
N ALA A 145 5.11 17.10 2.06
CA ALA A 145 5.48 15.72 2.33
C ALA A 145 6.86 15.64 3.01
N ALA A 146 6.94 14.87 4.10
CA ALA A 146 8.21 14.64 4.80
C ALA A 146 9.19 13.85 3.90
N VAL A 147 10.50 13.96 4.16
CA VAL A 147 11.52 13.30 3.33
C VAL A 147 11.34 11.78 3.31
N TRP A 148 11.09 11.17 4.47
CA TRP A 148 10.86 9.74 4.57
C TRP A 148 9.57 9.30 3.84
N GLU A 149 8.51 10.11 3.85
CA GLU A 149 7.28 9.84 3.08
C GLU A 149 7.57 9.84 1.58
N LYS A 150 8.39 10.77 1.10
CA LYS A 150 8.81 10.83 -0.31
C LYS A 150 9.64 9.60 -0.70
N ILE A 151 10.59 9.21 0.15
CA ILE A 151 11.43 8.02 -0.09
C ILE A 151 10.55 6.78 -0.17
N LEU A 152 9.66 6.58 0.80
CA LEU A 152 8.72 5.46 0.79
C LEU A 152 7.81 5.51 -0.43
N ALA A 153 7.28 6.68 -0.79
CA ALA A 153 6.40 6.81 -1.95
C ALA A 153 7.09 6.39 -3.25
N TRP A 154 8.32 6.85 -3.50
CA TRP A 154 9.08 6.47 -4.68
C TRP A 154 9.49 5.00 -4.69
N LEU A 155 9.93 4.47 -3.54
CA LEU A 155 10.20 3.05 -3.38
C LEU A 155 8.96 2.21 -3.72
N MET A 156 7.80 2.64 -3.23
CA MET A 156 6.54 1.94 -3.41
C MET A 156 6.07 1.97 -4.87
N ILE A 157 6.24 3.10 -5.57
CA ILE A 157 5.97 3.22 -7.00
C ILE A 157 6.86 2.25 -7.79
N LEU A 158 8.17 2.24 -7.51
CA LEU A 158 9.12 1.35 -8.18
C LEU A 158 8.80 -0.13 -7.94
N LEU A 159 8.49 -0.49 -6.69
CA LEU A 159 8.08 -1.85 -6.32
C LEU A 159 6.79 -2.27 -7.02
N THR A 160 5.81 -1.37 -7.11
CA THR A 160 4.55 -1.63 -7.80
C THR A 160 4.80 -1.93 -9.29
N VAL A 161 5.61 -1.10 -9.96
CA VAL A 161 5.97 -1.31 -11.37
C VAL A 161 6.70 -2.65 -11.56
N LEU A 162 7.68 -2.96 -10.70
CA LEU A 162 8.40 -4.23 -10.74
C LEU A 162 7.46 -5.43 -10.54
N SER A 163 6.51 -5.33 -9.59
CA SER A 163 5.54 -6.39 -9.32
C SER A 163 4.59 -6.64 -10.50
N LEU A 164 4.23 -5.60 -11.27
CA LEU A 164 3.41 -5.74 -12.47
C LEU A 164 4.15 -6.52 -13.57
N PHE A 165 5.44 -6.26 -13.75
CA PHE A 165 6.27 -7.03 -14.69
C PHE A 165 6.43 -8.49 -14.23
N ALA A 166 6.69 -8.71 -12.93
CA ALA A 166 6.81 -10.05 -12.37
C ALA A 166 5.50 -10.85 -12.53
N ALA A 167 4.35 -10.25 -12.21
CA ALA A 167 3.05 -10.88 -12.39
C ALA A 167 2.78 -11.22 -13.86
N SER A 168 3.08 -10.31 -14.78
CA SER A 168 2.93 -10.54 -16.22
C SER A 168 3.80 -11.70 -16.70
N SER A 169 5.04 -11.79 -16.20
CA SER A 169 5.96 -12.90 -16.50
C SER A 169 5.43 -14.24 -15.99
N VAL A 170 4.88 -14.29 -14.76
CA VAL A 170 4.31 -15.52 -14.19
C VAL A 170 3.09 -15.98 -14.99
N VAL A 171 2.20 -15.06 -15.36
CA VAL A 171 1.03 -15.38 -16.19
C VAL A 171 1.47 -15.90 -17.57
N SER A 172 2.46 -15.26 -18.20
CA SER A 172 3.01 -15.72 -19.47
C SER A 172 3.62 -17.12 -19.38
N PHE A 173 4.33 -17.42 -18.28
CA PHE A 173 4.89 -18.75 -18.04
C PHE A 173 3.81 -19.81 -17.84
N MET A 174 2.73 -19.48 -17.12
CA MET A 174 1.61 -20.40 -16.88
C MET A 174 0.72 -20.61 -18.13
N MET A 175 0.65 -19.62 -19.02
CA MET A 175 -0.09 -19.74 -20.29
C MET A 175 0.73 -20.33 -21.44
N GLY A 176 2.06 -20.18 -21.41
CA GLY A 176 2.96 -20.99 -22.24
C GLY A 176 2.95 -22.43 -21.74
N SER A 177 3.26 -23.41 -22.58
CA SER A 177 3.21 -24.85 -22.25
C SER A 177 4.14 -25.27 -21.09
N GLY A 178 4.84 -24.34 -20.42
CA GLY A 178 5.83 -24.62 -19.38
C GLY A 178 7.06 -25.39 -19.89
N GLU A 179 7.03 -25.84 -21.15
CA GLU A 179 8.09 -26.55 -21.83
C GLU A 179 8.97 -25.52 -22.52
N LEU A 180 10.20 -25.37 -22.02
CA LEU A 180 11.26 -24.78 -22.80
C LEU A 180 11.56 -25.77 -23.93
N GLU A 181 10.98 -25.56 -25.11
CA GLU A 181 11.32 -26.38 -26.28
C GLU A 181 12.84 -26.36 -26.44
N SER A 182 13.45 -27.54 -26.43
CA SER A 182 14.88 -27.64 -26.66
C SER A 182 15.20 -27.10 -28.06
N PRO A 183 16.38 -26.51 -28.29
CA PRO A 183 16.73 -25.99 -29.62
C PRO A 183 16.56 -27.03 -30.75
N GLN A 184 16.64 -28.32 -30.43
CA GLN A 184 16.44 -29.42 -31.37
C GLN A 184 14.96 -29.62 -31.75
N GLU A 185 14.04 -29.51 -30.79
CA GLU A 185 12.59 -29.65 -31.03
C GLU A 185 12.04 -28.48 -31.86
N VAL A 186 12.55 -27.27 -31.65
CA VAL A 186 12.20 -26.08 -32.45
C VAL A 186 12.63 -26.26 -33.90
N ILE A 187 13.84 -26.78 -34.14
CA ILE A 187 14.35 -27.04 -35.49
C ILE A 187 13.50 -28.13 -36.15
N GLN A 188 13.18 -29.20 -35.43
CA GLN A 188 12.42 -30.33 -35.97
C GLN A 188 10.99 -29.94 -36.37
N LYS A 189 10.29 -29.18 -35.51
CA LYS A 189 8.96 -28.62 -35.85
C LYS A 189 9.03 -27.64 -37.02
N GLY A 190 10.09 -26.83 -37.09
CA GLY A 190 10.30 -25.91 -38.22
C GLY A 190 10.53 -26.62 -39.55
N THR A 191 11.20 -27.78 -39.52
CA THR A 191 11.46 -28.59 -40.72
C THR A 191 10.30 -29.47 -41.15
N GLU A 192 9.31 -29.77 -40.29
CA GLU A 192 8.12 -30.55 -40.70
C GLU A 192 7.22 -29.82 -41.71
N TYR A 193 7.37 -28.50 -41.86
CA TYR A 193 6.61 -27.70 -42.82
C TYR A 193 7.35 -27.49 -44.17
N PHE A 194 8.55 -28.05 -44.33
CA PHE A 194 9.35 -27.99 -45.56
C PHE A 194 9.61 -29.41 -46.10
#